data_AF-A0A9P0ENH0-F1
#
_entry.id   AF-A0A9P0ENH0-F1
#
_cell.length_a   1.000
_cell.length_b   1.000
_cell.length_c   1.000
_cell.angle_alpha   90.00
_cell.angle_beta   90.00
_cell.angle_gamma   90.00
#
_symmetry.space_group_name_H-M   'P 1'
#
loop_
_entity.id
_entity.type
_entity.pdbx_description
1 polymer ?
#
loop_
_entity_poly.entity_id
_entity_poly.type
_entity_poly.pdbx_seq_one_letter_code
_entity_poly.pdbx_strand_id
1 'polypeptide(L)'
;MVTLPQNIITQVIIVFLSYYWHLALERLLPARSAGVEMQSEKESIDEDEGREEEIVRRWILKGRVQRSSISWLNTFLKWAIDMTLGIIWTSIVYEVLYGFVFGRFPKGDISHFLRNIVLTSLVLMFSLRPLTSLIGFIIIPAPRRPVFLAGVSALASIFLTASTMIVLRGIVKSNFVQKALMDITERVWIEAQRKGATPARLVDEL
;
A
#
# COMPACT_ATOMS: atom_id res chain seq x y z
N MET A 1 25.02 10.36 0.47
CA MET A 1 24.73 10.60 -0.96
C MET A 1 23.23 10.79 -1.12
N VAL A 2 22.80 11.91 -1.69
CA VAL A 2 21.40 12.34 -1.76
C VAL A 2 20.68 11.59 -2.89
N THR A 3 20.05 10.46 -2.58
CA THR A 3 19.24 9.62 -3.51
C THR A 3 17.77 10.09 -3.63
N LEU A 4 17.43 11.21 -2.98
CA LEU A 4 16.08 11.76 -2.90
C LEU A 4 15.37 12.02 -4.26
N PRO A 5 16.01 12.58 -5.31
CA PRO A 5 15.26 12.96 -6.52
C PRO A 5 14.75 11.75 -7.31
N GLN A 6 15.53 10.67 -7.37
CA GLN A 6 15.21 9.48 -8.17
C GLN A 6 14.05 8.68 -7.57
N ASN A 7 14.03 8.51 -6.25
CA ASN A 7 12.92 7.86 -5.56
C ASN A 7 11.62 8.62 -5.74
N ILE A 8 11.66 9.96 -5.68
CA ILE A 8 10.48 10.79 -5.90
C ILE A 8 9.94 10.60 -7.31
N ILE A 9 10.81 10.59 -8.34
CA ILE A 9 10.39 10.38 -9.74
C ILE A 9 9.68 9.03 -9.90
N THR A 10 10.27 7.95 -9.39
CA THR A 10 9.66 6.61 -9.45
C THR A 10 8.30 6.58 -8.76
N GLN A 11 8.19 7.20 -7.57
CA GLN A 11 6.93 7.26 -6.83
C GLN A 11 5.85 8.08 -7.56
N VAL A 12 6.22 9.22 -8.14
CA VAL A 12 5.29 10.05 -8.93
C VAL A 12 4.71 9.24 -10.09
N ILE A 13 5.56 8.55 -10.86
CA ILE A 13 5.11 7.70 -11.98
C ILE A 13 4.16 6.60 -11.48
N ILE A 14 4.50 5.92 -10.39
CA ILE A 14 3.68 4.85 -9.82
C ILE A 14 2.32 5.36 -9.35
N VAL A 15 2.26 6.55 -8.74
CA VAL A 15 1.00 7.15 -8.31
C VAL A 15 0.09 7.45 -9.52
N PHE A 16 0.64 7.97 -10.61
CA PHE A 16 -0.11 8.19 -11.84
C PHE A 16 -0.62 6.88 -12.44
N LEU A 17 0.22 5.84 -12.55
CA LEU A 17 -0.21 4.54 -13.05
C LEU A 17 -1.28 3.91 -12.15
N SER A 18 -1.12 4.04 -10.82
CA SER A 18 -2.09 3.57 -9.85
C SER A 18 -3.42 4.29 -9.99
N TYR A 19 -3.42 5.59 -10.28
CA TYR A 19 -4.65 6.34 -10.56
C TYR A 19 -5.41 5.76 -11.75
N TYR A 20 -4.74 5.52 -12.88
CA TYR A 20 -5.37 4.94 -14.05
C TYR A 20 -5.86 3.51 -13.82
N TRP A 21 -5.12 2.70 -13.05
CA TRP A 21 -5.55 1.36 -12.66
C TRP A 21 -6.88 1.39 -11.89
N HIS A 22 -6.99 2.23 -10.87
CA HIS A 22 -8.21 2.33 -10.07
C HIS A 22 -9.39 2.90 -10.88
N LEU A 23 -9.12 3.82 -11.81
CA LEU A 23 -10.14 4.34 -12.71
C LEU A 23 -10.62 3.27 -13.71
N ALA A 24 -9.71 2.45 -14.23
CA ALA A 24 -10.05 1.32 -15.10
C ALA A 24 -10.89 0.28 -14.36
N LEU A 25 -10.52 -0.09 -13.13
CA LEU A 25 -11.32 -0.98 -12.29
C LEU A 25 -12.72 -0.40 -12.03
N GLU A 26 -12.83 0.91 -11.82
CA GLU A 26 -14.13 1.55 -11.62
C GLU A 26 -15.03 1.47 -12.87
N ARG A 27 -14.44 1.64 -14.05
CA ARG A 27 -15.15 1.51 -15.34
C ARG A 27 -15.55 0.08 -15.66
N LEU A 28 -14.69 -0.90 -15.34
CA LEU A 28 -14.96 -2.31 -15.63
C LEU A 28 -16.01 -2.92 -14.70
N LEU A 29 -16.06 -2.49 -13.43
CA LEU A 29 -16.89 -3.14 -12.42
C LEU A 29 -17.63 -2.10 -11.54
N PRO A 30 -18.45 -1.19 -12.10
CA PRO A 30 -19.04 -0.07 -11.37
C PRO A 30 -19.65 -0.52 -10.02
N ALA A 31 -19.17 0.08 -8.92
CA ALA A 31 -19.57 -0.33 -7.57
C ALA A 31 -20.95 0.22 -7.20
N ARG A 32 -21.30 1.35 -7.82
CA ARG A 32 -22.63 1.94 -7.81
C ARG A 32 -23.14 1.86 -9.23
N SER A 33 -24.37 1.37 -9.43
CA SER A 33 -25.06 1.63 -10.69
C SER A 33 -25.00 3.15 -10.90
N ALA A 34 -24.58 3.59 -12.09
CA ALA A 34 -24.78 4.97 -12.47
C ALA A 34 -26.28 5.18 -12.33
N GLY A 35 -26.69 5.87 -11.25
CA GLY A 35 -28.06 6.24 -11.08
C GLY A 35 -28.44 6.93 -12.37
N VAL A 36 -29.50 6.44 -13.02
CA VAL A 36 -30.16 7.20 -14.08
C VAL A 36 -30.23 8.63 -13.55
N GLU A 37 -29.48 9.54 -14.15
CA GLU A 37 -29.59 10.95 -13.85
C GLU A 37 -31.06 11.26 -14.02
N MET A 38 -31.78 11.43 -12.91
CA MET A 38 -33.04 12.12 -12.96
C MET A 38 -32.69 13.48 -13.54
N GLN A 39 -33.07 13.71 -14.79
CA GLN A 39 -33.33 15.05 -15.25
C GLN A 39 -34.14 15.71 -14.13
N SER A 40 -33.52 16.70 -13.50
CA SER A 40 -34.18 17.59 -12.55
C SER A 40 -35.24 18.35 -13.35
N GLU A 41 -36.38 17.72 -13.54
CA GLU A 41 -37.59 18.44 -13.86
C GLU A 41 -37.96 19.16 -12.56
N LYS A 42 -37.80 20.48 -12.59
CA LYS A 42 -38.13 21.39 -11.49
C LYS A 42 -39.63 21.30 -11.21
N GLU A 43 -40.06 20.35 -10.39
CA GLU A 43 -41.32 20.46 -9.67
C GLU A 43 -41.03 21.14 -8.34
N SER A 44 -41.50 22.38 -8.23
CA SER A 44 -41.60 23.12 -6.97
C SER A 44 -42.47 22.32 -6.00
N ILE A 45 -41.87 21.74 -4.97
CA ILE A 45 -42.58 21.06 -3.90
C ILE A 45 -42.44 21.94 -2.67
N ASP A 46 -43.58 22.51 -2.25
CA ASP A 46 -43.74 23.25 -1.01
C ASP A 46 -43.34 22.39 0.20
N GLU A 47 -42.66 23.05 1.14
CA GLU A 47 -42.10 22.52 2.38
C GLU A 47 -43.19 21.94 3.28
N ASP A 48 -43.31 20.62 3.31
CA ASP A 48 -44.01 19.87 4.36
C ASP A 48 -43.19 18.60 4.67
N GLU A 49 -42.33 18.67 5.69
CA GLU A 49 -41.32 17.66 6.05
C GLU A 49 -41.93 16.26 6.27
N GLY A 50 -43.22 16.15 6.62
CA GLY A 50 -43.91 14.87 6.76
C GLY A 50 -44.24 14.17 5.43
N ARG A 51 -44.25 14.92 4.32
CA ARG A 51 -44.63 14.42 3.00
C ARG A 51 -43.44 13.93 2.18
N GLU A 52 -42.23 14.40 2.49
CA GLU A 52 -41.01 14.01 1.78
C GLU A 52 -40.66 12.53 1.96
N GLU A 53 -40.79 11.98 3.17
CA GLU A 53 -40.53 10.54 3.40
C GLU A 53 -41.51 9.63 2.65
N GLU A 54 -42.77 10.05 2.51
CA GLU A 54 -43.76 9.33 1.74
C GLU A 54 -43.56 9.47 0.23
N ILE A 55 -43.09 10.62 -0.24
CA ILE A 55 -42.70 10.85 -1.64
C ILE A 55 -41.49 9.98 -1.97
N VAL A 56 -40.48 9.94 -1.10
CA VAL A 56 -39.29 9.08 -1.23
C VAL A 56 -39.68 7.60 -1.22
N ARG A 57 -40.56 7.15 -0.30
CA ARG A 57 -41.08 5.76 -0.32
C ARG A 57 -41.85 5.46 -1.59
N ARG A 58 -42.70 6.37 -2.08
CA ARG A 58 -43.42 6.21 -3.35
C ARG A 58 -42.49 6.20 -4.55
N TRP A 59 -41.39 6.95 -4.53
CA TRP A 59 -40.39 6.97 -5.60
C TRP A 59 -39.49 5.72 -5.58
N ILE A 60 -39.22 5.16 -4.40
CA ILE A 60 -38.57 3.85 -4.23
C ILE A 60 -39.48 2.72 -4.73
N LEU A 61 -40.76 2.74 -4.37
CA LEU A 61 -41.76 1.74 -4.80
C LEU A 61 -42.06 1.81 -6.30
N LYS A 62 -42.02 3.01 -6.91
CA LYS A 62 -42.13 3.23 -8.36
C LYS A 62 -40.82 2.94 -9.13
N GLY A 63 -39.74 2.53 -8.46
CA GLY A 63 -38.45 2.24 -9.09
C GLY A 63 -37.71 3.46 -9.64
N ARG A 64 -38.14 4.68 -9.31
CA ARG A 64 -37.52 5.95 -9.76
C ARG A 64 -36.28 6.30 -8.92
N VAL A 65 -36.30 5.95 -7.64
CA VAL A 65 -35.14 6.09 -6.74
C VAL A 65 -34.66 4.69 -6.36
N GLN A 66 -33.74 4.14 -7.15
CA GLN A 66 -32.93 3.04 -6.67
C GLN A 66 -31.99 3.61 -5.62
N ARG A 67 -32.21 3.28 -4.34
CA ARG A 67 -31.16 3.46 -3.32
C ARG A 67 -29.91 2.87 -3.95
N SER A 68 -28.84 3.66 -4.06
CA SER A 68 -27.54 3.22 -4.61
C SER A 68 -27.04 2.05 -3.78
N SER A 69 -27.55 0.86 -4.06
CA SER A 69 -27.17 -0.37 -3.41
C SER A 69 -25.78 -0.67 -3.92
N ILE A 70 -24.82 -0.67 -3.01
CA ILE A 70 -23.46 -1.05 -3.33
C ILE A 70 -23.53 -2.50 -3.83
N SER A 71 -23.06 -2.73 -5.06
CA SER A 71 -22.87 -4.09 -5.54
C SER A 71 -21.68 -4.69 -4.79
N TRP A 72 -21.98 -5.42 -3.71
CA TRP A 72 -20.96 -6.10 -2.91
C TRP A 72 -20.15 -7.09 -3.73
N LEU A 73 -20.77 -7.78 -4.70
CA LEU A 73 -20.08 -8.68 -5.61
C LEU A 73 -19.08 -7.92 -6.49
N ASN A 74 -19.47 -6.80 -7.09
CA ASN A 74 -18.55 -5.99 -7.91
C ASN A 74 -17.43 -5.39 -7.06
N THR A 75 -17.74 -4.98 -5.83
CA THR A 75 -16.77 -4.41 -4.89
C THR A 75 -15.75 -5.46 -4.45
N PHE A 76 -16.21 -6.66 -4.11
CA PHE A 76 -15.34 -7.77 -3.75
C PHE A 76 -14.51 -8.26 -4.93
N LEU A 77 -15.10 -8.35 -6.13
CA LEU A 77 -14.38 -8.74 -7.35
C LEU A 77 -13.29 -7.71 -7.72
N LYS A 78 -13.60 -6.41 -7.63
CA LYS A 78 -12.60 -5.33 -7.78
C LYS A 78 -11.46 -5.50 -6.80
N TRP A 79 -11.79 -5.72 -5.53
CA TRP A 79 -10.80 -5.90 -4.48
C TRP A 79 -9.93 -7.13 -4.73
N ALA A 80 -10.52 -8.26 -5.14
CA ALA A 80 -9.79 -9.47 -5.47
C ALA A 80 -8.84 -9.26 -6.68
N ILE A 81 -9.30 -8.56 -7.71
CA ILE A 81 -8.47 -8.19 -8.87
C ILE A 81 -7.33 -7.26 -8.46
N ASP A 82 -7.60 -6.28 -7.60
CA ASP A 82 -6.58 -5.36 -7.10
C ASP A 82 -5.52 -6.07 -6.25
N MET A 83 -5.94 -6.98 -5.36
CA MET A 83 -5.04 -7.77 -4.53
C MET A 83 -4.19 -8.78 -5.32
N THR A 84 -4.65 -9.21 -6.49
CA THR A 84 -3.91 -10.16 -7.33
C THR A 84 -3.16 -9.43 -8.43
N LEU A 85 -3.87 -9.01 -9.48
CA LEU A 85 -3.30 -8.37 -10.65
C LEU A 85 -2.72 -7.00 -10.32
N GLY A 86 -3.37 -6.22 -9.45
CA GLY A 86 -2.88 -4.89 -9.07
C GLY A 86 -1.54 -4.95 -8.33
N ILE A 87 -1.38 -5.87 -7.39
CA ILE A 87 -0.12 -6.07 -6.66
C ILE A 87 1.00 -6.56 -7.59
N ILE A 88 0.71 -7.55 -8.44
CA ILE A 88 1.71 -8.09 -9.37
C ILE A 88 2.14 -7.00 -10.36
N TRP A 89 1.18 -6.31 -10.97
CA TRP A 89 1.43 -5.22 -11.90
C TRP A 89 2.28 -4.11 -11.27
N THR A 90 1.88 -3.61 -10.09
CA THR A 90 2.62 -2.55 -9.41
C THR A 90 4.02 -2.98 -8.99
N SER A 91 4.22 -4.25 -8.60
CA SER A 91 5.53 -4.81 -8.28
C SER A 91 6.44 -4.88 -9.51
N ILE A 92 5.91 -5.35 -10.65
CA ILE A 92 6.67 -5.40 -11.92
C ILE A 92 7.07 -3.99 -12.36
N VAL A 93 6.11 -3.05 -12.36
CA VAL A 93 6.36 -1.66 -12.75
C VAL A 93 7.40 -1.01 -11.85
N TYR A 94 7.32 -1.22 -10.53
CA TYR A 94 8.30 -0.70 -9.59
C TYR A 94 9.71 -1.22 -9.89
N GLU A 95 9.90 -2.53 -10.04
CA GLU A 95 11.22 -3.11 -10.30
C GLU A 95 11.79 -2.67 -11.65
N VAL A 96 10.95 -2.58 -12.69
CA VAL A 96 11.37 -2.09 -14.01
C VAL A 96 11.77 -0.61 -13.96
N LEU A 97 10.96 0.24 -13.32
CA LEU A 97 11.28 1.66 -13.17
C LEU A 97 12.52 1.86 -12.32
N TYR A 98 12.64 1.11 -11.22
CA TYR A 98 13.83 1.16 -10.37
C TYR A 98 15.08 0.74 -11.15
N GLY A 99 15.03 -0.36 -11.91
CA GLY A 99 16.12 -0.78 -12.77
C GLY A 99 16.52 0.27 -13.81
N PHE A 100 15.54 0.93 -14.43
CA PHE A 100 15.76 1.98 -15.42
C PHE A 100 16.35 3.25 -14.80
N VAL A 101 15.74 3.78 -13.74
CA VAL A 101 16.13 5.04 -13.09
C VAL A 101 17.51 4.93 -12.42
N PHE A 102 17.83 3.77 -11.84
CA PHE A 102 19.12 3.53 -11.19
C PHE A 102 20.19 2.95 -12.12
N GLY A 103 19.89 2.73 -13.41
CA GLY A 103 20.82 2.15 -14.37
C GLY A 103 21.28 0.73 -14.00
N ARG A 104 20.56 0.08 -13.09
CA ARG A 104 20.81 -1.29 -12.60
C ARG A 104 19.78 -2.21 -13.21
N PHE A 105 19.85 -2.39 -14.53
CA PHE A 105 19.15 -3.51 -15.13
C PHE A 105 19.72 -4.80 -14.55
N PRO A 106 18.88 -5.77 -14.15
CA PRO A 106 19.34 -7.08 -13.74
C PRO A 106 20.07 -7.70 -14.93
N LYS A 107 21.40 -7.61 -14.92
CA LYS A 107 22.25 -8.20 -15.95
C LYS A 107 22.21 -9.72 -15.74
N GLY A 108 21.22 -10.38 -16.33
CA GLY A 108 21.12 -11.84 -16.44
C GLY A 108 20.45 -12.59 -15.29
N ASP A 109 20.17 -11.97 -14.13
CA ASP A 109 19.56 -12.68 -13.00
C ASP A 109 18.03 -12.49 -12.91
N ILE A 110 17.34 -13.16 -13.82
CA ILE A 110 15.86 -13.22 -13.85
C ILE A 110 15.32 -13.90 -12.58
N SER A 111 16.09 -14.81 -11.98
CA SER A 111 15.70 -15.51 -10.75
C SER A 111 15.59 -14.54 -9.57
N HIS A 112 16.58 -13.66 -9.39
CA HIS A 112 16.53 -12.62 -8.37
C HIS A 112 15.35 -11.66 -8.59
N PHE A 113 15.09 -11.25 -9.84
CA PHE A 113 13.96 -10.39 -10.19
C PHE A 113 12.61 -11.05 -9.82
N LEU A 114 12.38 -12.29 -10.24
CA LEU A 114 11.15 -13.03 -9.94
C LEU A 114 10.99 -13.25 -8.44
N ARG A 115 12.07 -13.62 -7.74
CA ARG A 115 12.05 -13.79 -6.28
C ARG A 115 11.64 -12.50 -5.58
N ASN A 116 12.18 -11.36 -6.02
CA ASN A 116 11.85 -10.07 -5.41
C ASN A 116 10.38 -9.69 -5.63
N ILE A 117 9.83 -9.95 -6.82
CA ILE A 117 8.41 -9.75 -7.13
C ILE A 117 7.53 -10.63 -6.25
N VAL A 118 7.84 -11.93 -6.14
CA VAL A 118 7.04 -12.87 -5.34
C VAL A 118 7.08 -12.51 -3.87
N LEU A 119 8.26 -12.20 -3.32
CA LEU A 119 8.41 -11.81 -1.93
C LEU A 119 7.67 -10.50 -1.63
N THR A 120 7.84 -9.48 -2.47
CA THR A 120 7.14 -8.20 -2.32
C THR A 120 5.62 -8.39 -2.41
N SER A 121 5.15 -9.18 -3.37
CA SER A 121 3.72 -9.47 -3.52
C SER A 121 3.16 -10.17 -2.29
N LEU A 122 3.87 -11.19 -1.77
CA LEU A 122 3.47 -11.94 -0.58
C LEU A 122 3.42 -11.03 0.65
N VAL A 123 4.44 -10.21 0.87
CA VAL A 123 4.46 -9.24 1.99
C VAL A 123 3.28 -8.28 1.88
N LEU A 124 2.98 -7.76 0.69
CA LEU A 124 1.87 -6.83 0.49
C LEU A 124 0.49 -7.49 0.72
N MET A 125 0.35 -8.78 0.38
CA MET A 125 -0.89 -9.55 0.61
C MET A 125 -1.17 -9.82 2.09
N PHE A 126 -0.13 -9.93 2.93
CA PHE A 126 -0.28 -10.13 4.37
C PHE A 126 -0.14 -8.84 5.20
N SER A 127 0.08 -7.70 4.54
CA SER A 127 0.19 -6.39 5.19
C SER A 127 -1.18 -5.78 5.51
N LEU A 128 -1.20 -4.51 5.92
CA LEU A 128 -2.42 -3.71 6.11
C LEU A 128 -3.12 -3.33 4.79
N ARG A 129 -2.47 -3.58 3.64
CA ARG A 129 -2.96 -3.21 2.31
C ARG A 129 -4.32 -3.83 1.94
N PRO A 130 -4.61 -5.13 2.19
CA PRO A 130 -5.90 -5.71 1.84
C PRO A 130 -7.07 -5.07 2.58
N LEU A 131 -6.88 -4.75 3.87
CA LEU A 131 -7.92 -4.10 4.67
C LEU A 131 -8.14 -2.64 4.22
N THR A 132 -7.06 -1.89 4.04
CA THR A 132 -7.13 -0.48 3.67
C THR A 132 -7.66 -0.26 2.25
N SER A 133 -7.29 -1.13 1.30
CA SER A 133 -7.85 -1.14 -0.05
C SER A 133 -9.34 -1.48 -0.04
N LEU A 134 -9.77 -2.49 0.72
CA LEU A 134 -11.19 -2.86 0.84
C LEU A 134 -12.03 -1.70 1.37
N ILE A 135 -11.59 -1.05 2.45
CA ILE A 135 -12.24 0.16 2.99
C ILE A 135 -12.25 1.27 1.94
N GLY A 136 -11.15 1.46 1.21
CA GLY A 136 -11.05 2.41 0.11
C GLY A 136 -12.03 2.13 -1.03
N PHE A 137 -12.31 0.86 -1.35
CA PHE A 137 -13.29 0.49 -2.37
C PHE A 137 -14.73 0.74 -1.93
N ILE A 138 -15.04 0.58 -0.64
CA ILE A 138 -16.38 0.76 -0.08
C ILE A 138 -16.72 2.25 0.07
N ILE A 139 -15.82 3.02 0.67
CA ILE A 139 -16.11 4.38 1.14
C ILE A 139 -15.65 5.44 0.13
N ILE A 140 -14.51 5.22 -0.52
CA ILE A 140 -13.78 6.30 -1.21
C ILE A 140 -14.01 6.23 -2.71
N PRO A 141 -14.39 7.35 -3.35
CA PRO A 141 -14.50 7.43 -4.80
C PRO A 141 -13.18 7.09 -5.48
N ALA A 142 -13.24 6.36 -6.60
CA ALA A 142 -12.07 5.93 -7.37
C ALA A 142 -11.00 7.02 -7.61
N PRO A 143 -11.32 8.27 -8.02
CA PRO A 143 -10.28 9.27 -8.30
C PRO A 143 -9.50 9.73 -7.06
N ARG A 144 -10.08 9.60 -5.86
CA ARG A 144 -9.45 10.00 -4.59
C ARG A 144 -8.77 8.83 -3.86
N ARG A 145 -9.03 7.60 -4.30
CA ARG A 145 -8.55 6.38 -3.65
C ARG A 145 -7.02 6.25 -3.61
N PRO A 146 -6.25 6.57 -4.67
CA PRO A 146 -4.78 6.49 -4.61
C PRO A 146 -4.18 7.41 -3.55
N VAL A 147 -4.72 8.62 -3.39
CA VAL A 147 -4.24 9.58 -2.38
C VAL A 147 -4.53 9.08 -0.97
N PHE A 148 -5.72 8.51 -0.76
CA PHE A 148 -6.06 7.88 0.52
C PHE A 148 -5.11 6.73 0.85
N LEU A 149 -4.88 5.82 -0.09
CA LEU A 149 -3.99 4.66 0.12
C LEU A 149 -2.56 5.12 0.42
N ALA A 150 -2.06 6.12 -0.31
CA ALA A 150 -0.76 6.71 -0.04
C ALA A 150 -0.69 7.34 1.35
N GLY A 151 -1.72 8.07 1.77
CA GLY A 151 -1.81 8.68 3.10
C GLY A 151 -1.81 7.66 4.23
N VAL A 152 -2.62 6.60 4.12
CA VAL A 152 -2.67 5.52 5.11
C VAL A 152 -1.34 4.77 5.16
N SER A 153 -0.73 4.49 4.00
CA SER A 153 0.58 3.87 3.95
C SER A 153 1.64 4.72 4.63
N ALA A 154 1.66 6.04 4.39
CA ALA A 154 2.61 6.95 5.02
C ALA A 154 2.45 6.99 6.54
N LEU A 155 1.21 7.08 7.04
CA LEU A 155 0.91 7.03 8.48
C LEU A 155 1.36 5.70 9.10
N ALA A 156 1.04 4.58 8.46
CA ALA A 156 1.47 3.27 8.91
C ALA A 156 3.00 3.15 8.94
N SER A 157 3.70 3.67 7.92
CA SER A 157 5.16 3.68 7.87
C SER A 157 5.78 4.52 8.99
N ILE A 158 5.26 5.72 9.25
CA ILE A 158 5.73 6.58 10.35
C ILE A 158 5.52 5.87 11.69
N PHE A 159 4.33 5.33 11.92
CA PHE A 159 3.99 4.62 13.14
C PHE A 159 4.91 3.40 13.36
N LEU A 160 5.01 2.51 12.37
CA LEU A 160 5.86 1.33 12.45
C LEU A 160 7.32 1.70 12.68
N THR A 161 7.84 2.71 11.97
CA THR A 161 9.23 3.16 12.15
C THR A 161 9.47 3.66 13.58
N ALA A 162 8.56 4.48 14.11
CA ALA A 162 8.66 4.98 15.47
C ALA A 162 8.58 3.84 16.51
N SER A 163 7.62 2.93 16.36
CA SER A 163 7.46 1.76 17.22
C SER A 163 8.70 0.85 17.18
N THR A 164 9.23 0.56 15.99
CA THR A 164 10.45 -0.24 15.82
C THR A 164 11.63 0.43 16.49
N MET A 165 11.80 1.75 16.39
CA MET A 165 12.90 2.45 17.08
C MET A 165 12.79 2.33 18.60
N ILE A 166 11.59 2.43 19.16
CA ILE A 166 11.36 2.28 20.61
C ILE A 166 11.69 0.86 21.05
N VAL A 167 11.15 -0.14 20.34
CA VAL A 167 11.39 -1.56 20.64
C VAL A 167 12.87 -1.90 20.48
N LEU A 168 13.52 -1.44 19.41
CA LEU A 168 14.93 -1.67 19.15
C LEU A 168 15.81 -1.08 20.26
N ARG A 169 15.51 0.14 20.72
CA ARG A 169 16.19 0.74 21.87
C ARG A 169 16.00 -0.09 23.14
N GLY A 170 14.80 -0.64 23.35
CA GLY A 170 14.52 -1.56 24.46
C GLY A 170 15.33 -2.86 24.37
N ILE A 171 15.36 -3.47 23.18
CA ILE A 171 16.11 -4.70 22.89
C ILE A 171 17.61 -4.48 23.09
N VAL A 172 18.19 -3.42 22.55
CA VAL A 172 19.62 -3.09 22.70
C VAL A 172 20.01 -2.86 24.16
N LYS A 173 19.11 -2.29 24.97
CA LYS A 173 19.33 -2.11 26.41
C LYS A 173 19.08 -3.37 27.24
N SER A 174 18.55 -4.44 26.64
CA SER A 174 18.26 -5.66 27.39
C SER A 174 19.56 -6.37 27.79
N ASN A 175 19.59 -6.86 29.03
CA ASN A 175 20.72 -7.64 29.56
C ASN A 175 21.06 -8.86 28.68
N PHE A 176 20.05 -9.42 28.00
CA PHE A 176 20.23 -10.54 27.08
C PHE A 176 21.09 -10.15 25.88
N VAL A 177 20.72 -9.07 25.18
CA VAL A 177 21.46 -8.62 23.99
C VAL A 177 22.85 -8.14 24.38
N GLN A 178 23.01 -7.43 25.50
CA GLN A 178 24.32 -7.03 25.98
C GLN A 178 25.23 -8.23 26.28
N LYS A 179 24.71 -9.27 26.95
CA LYS A 179 25.46 -10.51 27.19
C LYS A 179 25.80 -11.24 25.90
N ALA A 180 24.88 -11.32 24.94
CA ALA A 180 25.14 -11.93 23.64
C ALA A 180 26.21 -11.16 22.86
N LEU A 181 26.16 -9.82 22.87
CA LEU A 181 27.18 -8.98 22.24
C LEU A 181 28.55 -9.16 22.89
N MET A 182 28.60 -9.26 24.22
CA MET A 182 29.84 -9.54 24.94
C MET A 182 30.42 -10.92 24.56
N ASP A 183 29.61 -11.98 24.54
CA ASP A 183 30.07 -13.33 24.17
C ASP A 183 30.59 -13.37 22.72
N ILE A 184 29.91 -12.69 21.78
CA ILE A 184 30.37 -12.57 20.39
C ILE A 184 31.70 -11.80 20.34
N THR A 185 31.79 -10.67 21.05
CA THR A 185 33.01 -9.84 21.06
C THR A 185 34.19 -10.61 21.66
N GLU A 186 33.97 -11.34 22.74
CA GLU A 186 34.99 -12.17 23.39
C GLU A 186 35.48 -13.29 22.46
N ARG A 187 34.58 -13.98 21.74
CA ARG A 187 34.96 -15.00 20.75
C ARG A 187 35.80 -14.43 19.62
N VAL A 188 35.41 -13.28 19.07
CA VAL A 188 36.17 -12.60 18.01
C VAL A 188 37.56 -12.20 18.53
N TRP A 189 37.65 -11.72 19.77
CA TRP A 189 38.91 -11.32 20.38
C TRP A 189 39.87 -12.51 20.60
N ILE A 190 39.34 -13.65 21.07
CA ILE A 190 40.10 -14.89 21.23
C ILE A 190 40.59 -15.41 19.87
N GLU A 191 39.76 -15.37 18.84
CA GLU A 191 40.14 -15.81 17.49
C GLU A 191 41.21 -14.90 16.86
N ALA A 192 41.09 -13.59 17.06
CA ALA A 192 42.10 -12.61 16.66
C ALA A 192 43.45 -12.85 17.34
N GLN A 193 43.47 -13.11 18.66
CA GLN A 193 44.68 -13.45 19.39
C GLN A 193 45.32 -14.75 18.88
N ARG A 194 44.52 -15.78 18.57
CA ARG A 194 45.03 -17.04 17.97
C ARG A 194 45.68 -16.82 16.61
N LYS A 195 45.21 -15.85 15.83
CA LYS A 195 45.77 -15.50 14.52
C LYS A 195 46.98 -14.55 14.60
N GLY A 196 47.41 -14.15 15.81
CA GLY A 196 48.53 -13.23 16.00
C GLY A 196 48.25 -11.80 15.49
N ALA A 197 46.98 -11.46 15.27
CA ALA A 197 46.58 -10.15 14.78
C ALA A 197 46.65 -9.13 15.93
N THR A 198 47.42 -8.06 15.72
CA THR A 198 47.51 -6.95 16.67
C THR A 198 46.16 -6.21 16.71
N PRO A 199 45.65 -5.79 17.88
CA PRO A 199 44.31 -5.20 18.02
C PRO A 199 44.05 -3.97 17.13
N ALA A 200 45.10 -3.24 16.75
CA ALA A 200 45.01 -2.12 15.81
C ALA A 200 44.53 -2.52 14.40
N ARG A 201 44.81 -3.76 13.97
CA ARG A 201 44.51 -4.25 12.62
C ARG A 201 43.06 -4.72 12.45
N LEU A 202 42.36 -5.03 13.55
CA LEU A 202 40.96 -5.50 13.53
C LEU A 202 39.94 -4.37 13.53
N VAL A 203 40.31 -3.18 14.02
CA VAL A 203 39.44 -1.99 13.96
C VAL A 203 39.37 -1.44 12.53
N ASP A 204 40.41 -1.67 11.71
CA ASP A 204 40.43 -1.27 10.30
C ASP A 204 39.68 -2.24 9.37
N GLU A 205 39.37 -3.46 9.84
CA GLU A 205 38.63 -4.49 9.07
C GLU A 205 37.12 -4.56 9.39
N LEU A 206 36.64 -3.83 10.41
CA LEU A 206 35.24 -3.72 10.82
C LEU A 206 34.61 -2.42 10.33
#